data_AF-A0A6J3IZK3-F1
#
_entry.id   AF-A0A6J3IZK3-F1
#
_cell.length_a   1.000
_cell.length_b   1.000
_cell.length_c   1.000
_cell.angle_alpha   90.00
_cell.angle_beta   90.00
_cell.angle_gamma   90.00
#
_symmetry.space_group_name_H-M   'P 1'
#
loop_
_entity.id
_entity.type
_entity.pdbx_description
1 polymer ?
#
loop_
_entity_poly.entity_id
_entity_poly.type
_entity_poly.pdbx_seq_one_letter_code
_entity_poly.pdbx_strand_id
1 'polypeptide(L)'
;MRARGAQVTDIVILVVAADDGVMKQTVESIQHAKDAQVPIVLAINKCDKAEADPEKVKKELLAYDVVCEDYGGDIQAVPVSALTGDNLMALAEATIALAEMLELKADPTGPVEGTVIESFTDKGRGPVTTAIIQRGTLRKGSVLVAGKSWAKVRLMFDENGKTIDEAYPSMPVGIIGWRNLPSAGEEILEVESEQRAREVVDWRKYEQQQERSQEDMKIIEEKRKEHQEAHWKAREKYGNVQWKERSYLKYLEGKGQTFLRPKEKTERDSNVLPVIIKGDVDGSVEAILNIIDTYDASHECELELIHFGVGDITANDVNLAETFYGVIYGFNVNAGNVIQQSAAKKGVKIKLHKIIYHLVEDLQEELSNRLPRAVEEHPVGEASILAIFSVTEGKKKVPVAGCRVQKGQLEKQKNFKLIRNGHVIWKGLLTSLKHHKDDISIVKTGMDCGLSLDEENIEFKVGDIIVCYEEKYRQAKTSWDPGF
;
A
#
# COMPACT_ATOMS: atom_id res chain seq x y z
N MET A 1 -10.96 2.63 11.96
CA MET A 1 -10.95 3.07 13.39
C MET A 1 -12.04 4.09 13.73
N ARG A 2 -12.02 5.35 13.24
CA ARG A 2 -13.04 6.36 13.61
C ARG A 2 -14.49 5.92 13.37
N ALA A 3 -14.75 5.29 12.22
CA ALA A 3 -16.04 4.70 11.92
C ALA A 3 -16.50 3.67 12.98
N ARG A 4 -15.59 2.82 13.49
CA ARG A 4 -15.89 1.87 14.59
C ARG A 4 -16.25 2.60 15.87
N GLY A 5 -15.50 3.64 16.22
CA GLY A 5 -15.78 4.47 17.40
C GLY A 5 -17.20 5.06 17.35
N ALA A 6 -17.60 5.59 16.19
CA ALA A 6 -18.95 6.13 16.00
C ALA A 6 -20.05 5.08 16.15
N GLN A 7 -19.83 3.83 15.75
CA GLN A 7 -20.85 2.77 15.84
C GLN A 7 -21.09 2.23 17.26
N VAL A 8 -20.12 2.41 18.17
CA VAL A 8 -20.18 1.84 19.53
C VAL A 8 -20.47 2.89 20.61
N THR A 9 -20.53 4.17 20.24
CA THR A 9 -20.66 5.27 21.21
C THR A 9 -22.07 5.85 21.23
N ASP A 10 -22.55 6.19 22.42
CA ASP A 10 -23.82 6.88 22.61
C ASP A 10 -23.72 8.39 22.31
N ILE A 11 -22.54 8.98 22.56
CA ILE A 11 -22.25 10.41 22.39
C ILE A 11 -20.83 10.58 21.85
N VAL A 12 -20.67 11.48 20.88
CA VAL A 12 -19.35 11.88 20.36
C VAL A 12 -18.99 13.29 20.83
N ILE A 13 -17.80 13.45 21.41
CA ILE A 13 -17.22 14.76 21.69
C ILE A 13 -16.36 15.17 20.50
N LEU A 14 -16.82 16.16 19.73
CA LEU A 14 -16.08 16.72 18.60
C LEU A 14 -15.16 17.83 19.11
N VAL A 15 -13.84 17.56 19.08
CA VAL A 15 -12.84 18.54 19.52
C VAL A 15 -12.33 19.33 18.33
N VAL A 16 -12.46 20.65 18.36
CA VAL A 16 -11.97 21.58 17.32
C VAL A 16 -11.14 22.67 17.97
N ALA A 17 -9.94 22.94 17.48
CA ALA A 17 -9.09 23.97 18.08
C ALA A 17 -9.52 25.37 17.63
N ALA A 18 -9.57 26.32 18.57
CA ALA A 18 -10.04 27.69 18.36
C ALA A 18 -9.12 28.53 17.45
N ASP A 19 -7.83 28.18 17.40
CA ASP A 19 -6.82 28.83 16.58
C ASP A 19 -6.87 28.36 15.11
N ASP A 20 -7.08 27.05 14.93
CA ASP A 20 -7.05 26.40 13.63
C ASP A 20 -8.40 26.48 12.90
N GLY A 21 -9.50 26.15 13.57
CA GLY A 21 -10.82 26.00 12.97
C GLY A 21 -11.12 24.59 12.44
N VAL A 22 -12.13 24.49 11.59
CA VAL A 22 -12.58 23.22 11.01
C VAL A 22 -11.61 22.74 9.94
N MET A 23 -11.02 21.56 10.13
CA MET A 23 -10.09 20.94 9.19
C MET A 23 -10.66 19.65 8.57
N LYS A 24 -9.98 19.08 7.57
CA LYS A 24 -10.41 17.86 6.85
C LYS A 24 -10.77 16.72 7.81
N GLN A 25 -9.96 16.48 8.85
CA GLN A 25 -10.21 15.43 9.83
C GLN A 25 -11.46 15.70 10.68
N THR A 26 -11.75 16.97 10.98
CA THR A 26 -12.97 17.39 11.67
C THR A 26 -14.20 17.05 10.83
N VAL A 27 -14.15 17.35 9.52
CA VAL A 27 -15.23 17.04 8.57
C VAL A 27 -15.48 15.53 8.47
N GLU A 28 -14.42 14.72 8.36
CA GLU A 28 -14.53 13.26 8.38
C GLU A 28 -15.17 12.75 9.68
N SER A 29 -14.85 13.36 10.81
CA SER A 29 -15.39 12.97 12.12
C SER A 29 -16.87 13.35 12.27
N ILE A 30 -17.27 14.51 11.74
CA ILE A 30 -18.68 14.93 11.62
C ILE A 30 -19.44 13.92 10.76
N GLN A 31 -18.89 13.54 9.61
CA GLN A 31 -19.55 12.60 8.70
C GLN A 31 -19.78 11.24 9.36
N HIS A 32 -18.76 10.68 10.04
CA HIS A 32 -18.91 9.41 10.74
C HIS A 32 -19.97 9.44 11.85
N ALA A 33 -20.04 10.52 12.62
CA ALA A 33 -21.05 10.69 13.66
C ALA A 33 -22.46 10.83 13.07
N LYS A 34 -22.62 11.61 11.99
CA LYS A 34 -23.90 11.78 11.28
C LYS A 34 -24.38 10.48 10.65
N ASP A 35 -23.51 9.75 9.98
CA ASP A 35 -23.83 8.46 9.34
C ASP A 35 -24.23 7.40 10.37
N ALA A 36 -23.61 7.43 11.55
CA ALA A 36 -23.95 6.57 12.69
C ALA A 36 -25.16 7.08 13.50
N GLN A 37 -25.71 8.25 13.17
CA GLN A 37 -26.81 8.91 13.89
C GLN A 37 -26.51 9.15 15.37
N VAL A 38 -25.25 9.45 15.70
CA VAL A 38 -24.80 9.66 17.08
C VAL A 38 -24.81 11.17 17.41
N PRO A 39 -25.43 11.56 18.54
CA PRO A 39 -25.39 12.93 19.04
C PRO A 39 -23.97 13.46 19.28
N ILE A 40 -23.76 14.75 18.99
CA ILE A 40 -22.45 15.41 19.06
C ILE A 40 -22.47 16.51 20.12
N VAL A 41 -21.44 16.55 20.96
CA VAL A 41 -21.09 17.71 21.80
C VAL A 41 -19.83 18.36 21.23
N LEU A 42 -19.86 19.67 20.97
CA LEU A 42 -18.73 20.40 20.43
C LEU A 42 -17.85 20.96 21.56
N ALA A 43 -16.60 20.55 21.60
CA ALA A 43 -15.58 21.10 22.49
C ALA A 43 -14.58 21.96 21.69
N ILE A 44 -14.67 23.28 21.86
CA ILE A 44 -13.75 24.23 21.19
C ILE A 44 -12.51 24.39 22.06
N ASN A 45 -11.40 23.74 21.70
CA ASN A 45 -10.19 23.65 22.52
C ASN A 45 -9.19 24.79 22.24
N LYS A 46 -8.16 24.93 23.09
CA LYS A 46 -7.09 25.94 23.03
C LYS A 46 -7.58 27.39 23.19
N CYS A 47 -8.63 27.62 23.99
CA CYS A 47 -9.15 28.96 24.26
C CYS A 47 -8.20 29.85 25.10
N ASP A 48 -7.11 29.30 25.62
CA ASP A 48 -6.04 30.02 26.33
C ASP A 48 -5.10 30.81 25.38
N LYS A 49 -5.15 30.54 24.08
CA LYS A 49 -4.30 31.20 23.09
C LYS A 49 -4.80 32.61 22.73
N ALA A 50 -3.87 33.50 22.39
CA ALA A 50 -4.19 34.87 21.98
C ALA A 50 -4.98 34.90 20.66
N GLU A 51 -4.68 33.97 19.74
CA GLU A 51 -5.38 33.82 18.46
C GLU A 51 -6.69 33.00 18.53
N ALA A 52 -7.15 32.60 19.72
CA ALA A 52 -8.35 31.78 19.85
C ALA A 52 -9.62 32.53 19.40
N ASP A 53 -10.33 31.98 18.42
CA ASP A 53 -11.60 32.52 17.94
C ASP A 53 -12.70 31.44 17.90
N PRO A 54 -13.42 31.21 19.02
CA PRO A 54 -14.52 30.27 19.07
C PRO A 54 -15.68 30.61 18.13
N GLU A 55 -15.90 31.89 17.83
CA GLU A 55 -16.99 32.33 16.94
C GLU A 55 -16.70 31.97 15.48
N LYS A 56 -15.44 32.04 15.05
CA LYS A 56 -15.01 31.51 13.75
C LYS A 56 -15.34 30.03 13.62
N VAL A 57 -15.01 29.22 14.63
CA VAL A 57 -15.29 27.77 14.62
C VAL A 57 -16.78 27.48 14.46
N LYS A 58 -17.64 28.14 15.25
CA LYS A 58 -19.09 27.97 15.17
C LYS A 58 -19.63 28.32 13.77
N LYS A 59 -19.14 29.41 13.18
CA LYS A 59 -19.54 29.82 11.82
C LYS A 59 -19.11 28.83 10.74
N GLU A 60 -17.90 28.28 10.85
CA GLU A 60 -17.41 27.26 9.92
C GLU A 60 -18.22 25.97 10.01
N LEU A 61 -18.65 25.57 11.22
CA LEU A 61 -19.48 24.38 11.43
C LEU A 61 -20.89 24.51 10.82
N LEU A 62 -21.44 25.73 10.71
CA LEU A 62 -22.70 25.96 10.00
C LEU A 62 -22.64 25.50 8.54
N ALA A 63 -21.48 25.61 7.89
CA ALA A 63 -21.30 25.17 6.49
C ALA A 63 -21.37 23.65 6.33
N TYR A 64 -21.24 22.89 7.42
CA TYR A 64 -21.30 21.43 7.45
C TYR A 64 -22.58 20.91 8.09
N ASP A 65 -23.63 21.73 8.15
CA ASP A 65 -24.92 21.44 8.80
C ASP A 65 -24.76 21.00 10.25
N VAL A 66 -23.81 21.62 10.98
CA VAL A 66 -23.60 21.43 12.43
C VAL A 66 -23.97 22.75 13.09
N VAL A 67 -25.21 22.84 13.61
CA VAL A 67 -25.78 24.07 14.15
C VAL A 67 -25.64 24.08 15.67
N CYS A 68 -24.89 25.05 16.20
CA CYS A 68 -24.67 25.22 17.64
C CYS A 68 -25.89 25.85 18.34
N GLU A 69 -26.02 25.65 19.65
CA GLU A 69 -27.09 26.21 20.50
C GLU A 69 -27.28 27.73 20.34
N ASP A 70 -26.20 28.49 20.23
CA ASP A 70 -26.25 29.96 20.05
C ASP A 70 -26.99 30.39 18.77
N TYR A 71 -27.06 29.50 17.78
CA TYR A 71 -27.72 29.69 16.50
C TYR A 71 -29.08 28.97 16.44
N GLY A 72 -29.57 28.45 17.57
CA GLY A 72 -30.85 27.75 17.69
C GLY A 72 -30.82 26.28 17.28
N GLY A 73 -29.64 25.65 17.23
CA GLY A 73 -29.50 24.21 17.02
C GLY A 73 -29.40 23.41 18.32
N ASP A 74 -29.27 22.09 18.19
CA ASP A 74 -29.24 21.15 19.32
C ASP A 74 -27.81 20.79 19.78
N ILE A 75 -26.78 21.32 19.11
CA ILE A 75 -25.39 20.97 19.40
C ILE A 75 -24.83 21.93 20.44
N GLN A 76 -24.57 21.40 21.62
CA GLN A 76 -23.98 22.16 22.71
C GLN A 76 -22.50 22.47 22.41
N ALA A 77 -22.15 23.75 22.42
CA ALA A 77 -20.81 24.24 22.13
C ALA A 77 -20.14 24.76 23.40
N VAL A 78 -19.13 24.04 23.89
CA VAL A 78 -18.39 24.41 25.10
C VAL A 78 -16.98 24.85 24.72
N PRO A 79 -16.60 26.13 24.96
CA PRO A 79 -15.22 26.58 24.80
C PRO A 79 -14.37 26.11 25.99
N VAL A 80 -13.27 25.42 25.73
CA VAL A 80 -12.44 24.72 26.71
C VAL A 80 -10.96 25.06 26.50
N SER A 81 -10.17 25.03 27.58
CA SER A 81 -8.72 24.89 27.47
C SER A 81 -8.26 23.63 28.20
N ALA A 82 -7.84 22.63 27.42
CA ALA A 82 -7.35 21.37 27.96
C ALA A 82 -6.07 21.53 28.81
N LEU A 83 -5.29 22.59 28.58
CA LEU A 83 -4.03 22.82 29.29
C LEU A 83 -4.25 23.51 30.65
N THR A 84 -5.11 24.52 30.71
CA THR A 84 -5.42 25.23 31.97
C THR A 84 -6.51 24.54 32.78
N GLY A 85 -7.26 23.63 32.15
CA GLY A 85 -8.43 22.97 32.73
C GLY A 85 -9.70 23.81 32.70
N ASP A 86 -9.71 24.88 31.92
CA ASP A 86 -10.86 25.79 31.82
C ASP A 86 -12.07 25.10 31.18
N ASN A 87 -13.25 25.33 31.75
CA ASN A 87 -14.56 24.78 31.32
C ASN A 87 -14.67 23.25 31.15
N LEU A 88 -13.75 22.46 31.71
CA LEU A 88 -13.88 20.99 31.71
C LEU A 88 -15.12 20.52 32.48
N MET A 89 -15.49 21.21 33.57
CA MET A 89 -16.72 20.90 34.31
C MET A 89 -17.97 21.17 33.47
N ALA A 90 -18.00 22.27 32.72
CA ALA A 90 -19.11 22.58 31.82
C ALA A 90 -19.25 21.55 30.69
N LEU A 91 -18.13 21.06 30.13
CA LEU A 91 -18.16 19.99 29.12
C LEU A 91 -18.68 18.66 29.71
N ALA A 92 -18.32 18.35 30.95
CA ALA A 92 -18.84 17.17 31.65
C ALA A 92 -20.35 17.30 31.90
N GLU A 93 -20.81 18.44 32.40
CA GLU A 93 -22.24 18.72 32.63
C GLU A 93 -23.04 18.66 31.32
N ALA A 94 -22.52 19.23 30.23
CA ALA A 94 -23.09 19.14 28.89
C ALA A 94 -23.29 17.68 28.44
N THR A 95 -22.26 16.86 28.62
CA THR A 95 -22.29 15.43 28.26
C THR A 95 -23.31 14.66 29.11
N ILE A 96 -23.38 14.95 30.42
CA ILE A 96 -24.35 14.33 31.32
C ILE A 96 -25.78 14.72 30.94
N ALA A 97 -26.04 16.01 30.69
CA ALA A 97 -27.36 16.49 30.29
C ALA A 97 -27.85 15.83 29.01
N LEU A 98 -26.96 15.68 28.01
CA LEU A 98 -27.27 14.98 26.77
C LEU A 98 -27.55 13.48 27.02
N ALA A 99 -26.76 12.82 27.86
CA ALA A 99 -26.97 11.42 28.21
C ALA A 99 -28.30 11.17 28.94
N GLU A 100 -28.70 12.07 29.84
CA GLU A 100 -30.00 12.01 30.51
C GLU A 100 -31.16 12.19 29.52
N MET A 101 -31.01 13.09 28.54
CA MET A 101 -32.00 13.32 27.48
C MET A 101 -32.19 12.11 26.57
N LEU A 102 -31.14 11.32 26.34
CA LEU A 102 -31.19 10.10 25.52
C LEU A 102 -31.89 8.92 26.23
N GLU A 103 -32.13 9.00 27.54
CA GLU A 103 -32.69 7.92 28.36
C GLU A 103 -32.02 6.56 28.11
N LEU A 104 -30.68 6.52 28.15
CA LEU A 104 -29.89 5.33 27.87
C LEU A 104 -30.34 4.14 28.74
N LYS A 105 -30.60 3.00 28.10
CA LYS A 105 -31.12 1.77 28.73
C LYS A 105 -30.28 0.57 28.29
N ALA A 106 -30.08 -0.36 29.20
CA ALA A 106 -29.45 -1.64 28.91
C ALA A 106 -30.12 -2.77 29.71
N ASP A 107 -30.11 -3.98 29.18
CA ASP A 107 -30.57 -5.19 29.87
C ASP A 107 -29.38 -5.91 30.53
N PRO A 108 -29.26 -5.94 31.87
CA PRO A 108 -28.18 -6.65 32.54
C PRO A 108 -28.44 -8.16 32.70
N THR A 109 -29.67 -8.63 32.44
CA THR A 109 -30.11 -10.00 32.76
C THR A 109 -30.00 -10.97 31.61
N GLY A 110 -30.09 -10.48 30.37
CA GLY A 110 -29.98 -11.29 29.16
C GLY A 110 -28.57 -11.83 28.89
N PRO A 111 -28.42 -12.63 27.81
CA PRO A 111 -27.12 -13.08 27.33
C PRO A 111 -26.26 -11.90 26.89
N VAL A 112 -24.95 -12.07 26.94
CA VAL A 112 -24.02 -11.01 26.59
C VAL A 112 -24.04 -10.72 25.08
N GLU A 113 -24.21 -9.43 24.77
CA GLU A 113 -23.87 -8.83 23.48
C GLU A 113 -22.82 -7.75 23.71
N GLY A 114 -21.87 -7.63 22.81
CA GLY A 114 -20.89 -6.57 22.86
C GLY A 114 -20.19 -6.38 21.54
N THR A 115 -19.24 -5.46 21.49
CA THR A 115 -18.46 -5.18 20.28
C THR A 115 -16.98 -5.21 20.60
N VAL A 116 -16.20 -5.86 19.74
CA VAL A 116 -14.74 -5.85 19.82
C VAL A 116 -14.24 -4.47 19.40
N ILE A 117 -13.47 -3.81 20.26
CA ILE A 117 -12.80 -2.54 19.96
C ILE A 117 -11.46 -2.79 19.30
N GLU A 118 -10.63 -3.63 19.93
CA GLU A 118 -9.30 -3.99 19.45
C GLU A 118 -8.96 -5.43 19.85
N SER A 119 -8.13 -6.07 19.03
CA SER A 119 -7.67 -7.45 19.18
C SER A 119 -6.15 -7.50 19.11
N PHE A 120 -5.51 -8.14 20.08
CA PHE A 120 -4.05 -8.25 20.15
C PHE A 120 -3.57 -9.54 20.81
N THR A 121 -2.28 -9.86 20.63
CA THR A 121 -1.68 -11.04 21.26
C THR A 121 -0.72 -10.62 22.37
N ASP A 122 -1.00 -11.08 23.58
CA ASP A 122 -0.13 -10.85 24.74
C ASP A 122 0.75 -12.08 25.04
N LYS A 123 2.01 -11.80 25.39
CA LYS A 123 2.98 -12.83 25.77
C LYS A 123 2.69 -13.38 27.16
N GLY A 124 1.89 -14.44 27.18
CA GLY A 124 1.55 -15.19 28.39
C GLY A 124 0.05 -15.34 28.58
N ARG A 125 -0.73 -14.34 28.17
CA ARG A 125 -2.20 -14.41 28.18
C ARG A 125 -2.76 -15.00 26.88
N GLY A 126 -1.99 -14.98 25.80
CA GLY A 126 -2.43 -15.47 24.49
C GLY A 126 -3.24 -14.41 23.74
N PRO A 127 -4.22 -14.80 22.91
CA PRO A 127 -5.11 -13.86 22.22
C PRO A 127 -6.03 -13.13 23.21
N VAL A 128 -6.04 -11.80 23.11
CA VAL A 128 -6.78 -10.89 23.99
C VAL A 128 -7.58 -9.91 23.14
N THR A 129 -8.75 -9.52 23.62
CA THR A 129 -9.58 -8.49 22.99
C THR A 129 -10.01 -7.46 24.00
N THR A 130 -10.05 -6.20 23.62
CA THR A 130 -10.78 -5.17 24.36
C THR A 130 -12.16 -5.05 23.74
N ALA A 131 -13.21 -5.16 24.54
CA ALA A 131 -14.59 -5.10 24.07
C ALA A 131 -15.43 -4.17 24.95
N ILE A 132 -16.48 -3.58 24.37
CA ILE A 132 -17.52 -2.87 25.13
C ILE A 132 -18.73 -3.78 25.19
N ILE A 133 -19.21 -4.06 26.41
CA ILE A 133 -20.43 -4.84 26.61
C ILE A 133 -21.64 -3.94 26.31
N GLN A 134 -22.53 -4.35 25.42
CA GLN A 134 -23.72 -3.58 25.06
C GLN A 134 -24.94 -4.02 25.88
N ARG A 135 -25.08 -5.32 26.11
CA ARG A 135 -26.11 -5.88 27.00
C ARG A 135 -25.62 -7.17 27.66
N GLY A 136 -26.33 -7.59 28.69
CA GLY A 136 -26.03 -8.76 29.50
C GLY A 136 -24.94 -8.49 30.53
N THR A 137 -24.76 -9.46 31.44
CA THR A 137 -23.67 -9.43 32.42
C THR A 137 -22.63 -10.50 32.07
N LEU A 138 -21.45 -10.08 31.63
CA LEU A 138 -20.38 -11.00 31.27
C LEU A 138 -19.70 -11.56 32.52
N ARG A 139 -19.58 -12.89 32.57
CA ARG A 139 -19.01 -13.61 33.71
C ARG A 139 -17.87 -14.52 33.25
N LYS A 140 -16.95 -14.79 34.16
CA LYS A 140 -15.90 -15.80 33.94
C LYS A 140 -16.53 -17.16 33.64
N GLY A 141 -16.04 -17.82 32.58
CA GLY A 141 -16.51 -19.12 32.12
C GLY A 141 -17.56 -19.06 31.00
N SER A 142 -18.13 -17.89 30.70
CA SER A 142 -19.00 -17.67 29.56
C SER A 142 -18.33 -18.07 28.23
N VAL A 143 -19.15 -18.49 27.27
CA VAL A 143 -18.70 -18.90 25.94
C VAL A 143 -19.17 -17.86 24.93
N LEU A 144 -18.21 -17.26 24.24
CA LEU A 144 -18.44 -16.15 23.33
C LEU A 144 -18.08 -16.54 21.90
N VAL A 145 -18.80 -15.96 20.94
CA VAL A 145 -18.52 -16.05 19.51
C VAL A 145 -18.40 -14.65 18.96
N ALA A 146 -17.32 -14.38 18.22
CA ALA A 146 -17.15 -13.14 17.45
C ALA A 146 -16.58 -13.50 16.07
N GLY A 147 -17.28 -13.07 15.03
CA GLY A 147 -16.98 -13.43 13.64
C GLY A 147 -16.76 -14.93 13.45
N LYS A 148 -15.54 -15.31 13.07
CA LYS A 148 -15.10 -16.70 12.80
C LYS A 148 -14.27 -17.30 13.93
N SER A 149 -14.30 -16.66 15.10
CA SER A 149 -13.61 -17.11 16.28
C SER A 149 -14.58 -17.31 17.45
N TRP A 150 -14.11 -18.04 18.44
CA TRP A 150 -14.83 -18.24 19.69
C TRP A 150 -13.85 -18.25 20.86
N ALA A 151 -14.38 -17.92 22.03
CA ALA A 151 -13.66 -17.92 23.30
C ALA A 151 -14.45 -18.63 24.38
N LYS A 152 -13.72 -19.21 25.33
CA LYS A 152 -14.23 -19.45 26.66
C LYS A 152 -13.51 -18.52 27.61
N VAL A 153 -14.23 -17.63 28.26
CA VAL A 153 -13.67 -16.56 29.08
C VAL A 153 -12.91 -17.17 30.26
N ARG A 154 -11.59 -17.02 30.25
CA ARG A 154 -10.71 -17.50 31.33
C ARG A 154 -10.49 -16.44 32.39
N LEU A 155 -10.26 -15.21 31.94
CA LEU A 155 -10.00 -14.05 32.76
C LEU A 155 -10.57 -12.82 32.03
N MET A 156 -11.01 -11.86 32.83
CA MET A 156 -11.44 -10.55 32.40
C MET A 156 -10.66 -9.51 33.17
N PHE A 157 -10.33 -8.39 32.55
CA PHE A 157 -9.65 -7.28 33.21
C PHE A 157 -10.24 -5.93 32.81
N ASP A 158 -10.17 -4.98 33.72
CA ASP A 158 -10.58 -3.59 33.50
C ASP A 158 -9.50 -2.79 32.74
N GLU A 159 -9.80 -1.53 32.44
CA GLU A 159 -8.88 -0.61 31.78
C GLU A 159 -7.57 -0.35 32.55
N ASN A 160 -7.55 -0.61 33.86
CA ASN A 160 -6.37 -0.48 34.72
C ASN A 160 -5.57 -1.80 34.80
N GLY A 161 -6.00 -2.84 34.10
CA GLY A 161 -5.36 -4.16 34.08
C GLY A 161 -5.68 -5.03 35.31
N LYS A 162 -6.62 -4.61 36.16
CA LYS A 162 -7.07 -5.37 37.33
C LYS A 162 -8.08 -6.43 36.89
N THR A 163 -7.94 -7.63 37.44
CA THR A 163 -8.89 -8.72 37.17
C THR A 163 -10.27 -8.39 37.77
N ILE A 164 -11.31 -8.58 36.96
CA ILE A 164 -12.72 -8.42 37.36
C ILE A 164 -13.48 -9.74 37.17
N ASP A 165 -14.49 -9.98 38.01
CA ASP A 165 -15.29 -11.21 38.00
C ASP A 165 -16.58 -11.09 37.16
N GLU A 166 -17.13 -9.88 37.11
CA GLU A 166 -18.34 -9.52 36.36
C GLU A 166 -18.11 -8.24 35.57
N ALA A 167 -18.74 -8.12 34.40
CA ALA A 167 -18.81 -6.89 33.65
C ALA A 167 -20.24 -6.60 33.19
N TYR A 168 -20.66 -5.36 33.38
CA TYR A 168 -22.00 -4.87 33.09
C TYR A 168 -22.04 -4.11 31.76
N PRO A 169 -23.24 -3.80 31.24
CA PRO A 169 -23.37 -2.97 30.04
C PRO A 169 -22.60 -1.65 30.14
N SER A 170 -22.09 -1.21 29.00
CA SER A 170 -21.20 -0.06 28.77
C SER A 170 -19.79 -0.16 29.39
N MET A 171 -19.47 -1.24 30.14
CA MET A 171 -18.11 -1.40 30.67
C MET A 171 -17.14 -1.87 29.58
N PRO A 172 -15.95 -1.23 29.45
CA PRO A 172 -14.86 -1.77 28.66
C PRO A 172 -14.20 -2.93 29.39
N VAL A 173 -13.97 -4.05 28.69
CA VAL A 173 -13.40 -5.27 29.27
C VAL A 173 -12.37 -5.88 28.36
N GLY A 174 -11.23 -6.21 28.94
CA GLY A 174 -10.24 -7.09 28.34
C GLY A 174 -10.60 -8.55 28.53
N ILE A 175 -10.82 -9.29 27.44
CA ILE A 175 -11.27 -10.69 27.44
C ILE A 175 -10.13 -11.61 27.00
N ILE A 176 -9.87 -12.65 27.79
CA ILE A 176 -8.86 -13.68 27.51
C ILE A 176 -9.52 -15.04 27.34
N GLY A 177 -9.06 -15.81 26.34
CA GLY A 177 -9.50 -17.20 26.12
C GLY A 177 -9.95 -17.50 24.68
N TRP A 178 -9.72 -16.57 23.77
CA TRP A 178 -9.97 -16.74 22.34
C TRP A 178 -9.10 -17.83 21.73
N ARG A 179 -9.70 -18.61 20.82
CA ARG A 179 -8.96 -19.63 20.04
C ARG A 179 -8.17 -19.00 18.91
N ASN A 180 -8.78 -18.05 18.20
CA ASN A 180 -8.14 -17.18 17.21
C ASN A 180 -8.51 -15.73 17.54
N LEU A 181 -7.76 -14.76 17.05
CA LEU A 181 -8.16 -13.36 17.21
C LEU A 181 -9.42 -13.08 16.37
N PRO A 182 -10.49 -12.52 16.98
CA PRO A 182 -11.58 -11.94 16.20
C PRO A 182 -11.13 -10.61 15.59
N SER A 183 -11.81 -10.19 14.52
CA SER A 183 -11.51 -8.92 13.88
C SER A 183 -12.07 -7.76 14.71
N ALA A 184 -11.34 -6.64 14.73
CA ALA A 184 -11.78 -5.46 15.45
C ALA A 184 -13.02 -4.83 14.78
N GLY A 185 -14.04 -4.53 15.58
CA GLY A 185 -15.37 -4.11 15.14
C GLY A 185 -16.40 -5.24 15.02
N GLU A 186 -16.01 -6.50 15.21
CA GLU A 186 -16.96 -7.60 15.21
C GLU A 186 -17.87 -7.59 16.45
N GLU A 187 -19.12 -7.97 16.25
CA GLU A 187 -20.08 -8.23 17.32
C GLU A 187 -19.74 -9.53 18.06
N ILE A 188 -19.87 -9.48 19.38
CA ILE A 188 -19.69 -10.57 20.32
C ILE A 188 -21.07 -11.04 20.76
N LEU A 189 -21.34 -12.34 20.61
CA LEU A 189 -22.55 -12.99 21.09
C LEU A 189 -22.21 -14.15 22.02
N GLU A 190 -22.86 -14.20 23.17
CA GLU A 190 -22.78 -15.34 24.09
C GLU A 190 -23.63 -16.52 23.61
N VAL A 191 -23.10 -17.73 23.81
CA VAL A 191 -23.77 -19.00 23.48
C VAL A 191 -23.72 -19.97 24.66
N GLU A 192 -24.60 -20.97 24.63
CA GLU A 192 -24.86 -21.84 25.78
C GLU A 192 -23.73 -22.84 26.07
N SER A 193 -22.92 -23.19 25.06
CA SER A 193 -21.86 -24.19 25.21
C SER A 193 -20.73 -24.06 24.19
N GLU A 194 -19.57 -24.66 24.50
CA GLU A 194 -18.44 -24.75 23.56
C GLU A 194 -18.80 -25.53 22.28
N GLN A 195 -19.71 -26.50 22.36
CA GLN A 195 -20.18 -27.23 21.19
C GLN A 195 -20.97 -26.30 20.27
N ARG A 196 -21.90 -25.53 20.83
CA ARG A 196 -22.67 -24.55 20.06
C ARG A 196 -21.78 -23.49 19.42
N ALA A 197 -20.77 -23.00 20.13
CA ALA A 197 -19.80 -22.06 19.59
C ALA A 197 -19.08 -22.59 18.34
N ARG A 198 -18.68 -23.87 18.35
CA ARG A 198 -18.04 -24.51 17.20
C ARG A 198 -18.99 -24.65 16.02
N GLU A 199 -20.23 -25.07 16.25
CA GLU A 199 -21.27 -25.14 15.20
C GLU A 199 -21.47 -23.78 14.51
N VAL A 200 -21.56 -22.70 15.29
CA VAL A 200 -21.72 -21.34 14.74
C VAL A 200 -20.51 -20.93 13.92
N VAL A 201 -19.29 -21.17 14.42
CA VAL A 201 -18.05 -20.82 13.70
C VAL A 201 -17.87 -21.65 12.43
N ASP A 202 -18.15 -22.95 12.47
CA ASP A 202 -18.03 -23.83 11.32
C ASP A 202 -19.07 -23.47 10.25
N TRP A 203 -20.30 -23.12 10.65
CA TRP A 203 -21.32 -22.60 9.76
C TRP A 203 -20.88 -21.30 9.07
N ARG A 204 -20.42 -20.30 9.85
CA ARG A 204 -19.94 -19.00 9.30
C ARG A 204 -18.75 -19.18 8.34
N LYS A 205 -17.85 -20.14 8.62
CA LYS A 205 -16.75 -20.48 7.71
C LYS A 205 -17.23 -21.14 6.43
N TYR A 206 -18.20 -22.06 6.54
CA TYR A 206 -18.78 -22.74 5.40
C TYR A 206 -19.50 -21.75 4.46
N GLU A 207 -20.31 -20.86 5.02
CA GLU A 207 -21.01 -19.81 4.28
C GLU A 207 -20.03 -18.93 3.48
N GLN A 208 -18.99 -18.41 4.12
CA GLN A 208 -17.97 -17.61 3.43
C GLN A 208 -17.22 -18.41 2.34
N GLN A 209 -16.90 -19.68 2.61
CA GLN A 209 -16.24 -20.54 1.61
C GLN A 209 -17.15 -20.76 0.39
N GLN A 210 -18.47 -20.87 0.59
CA GLN A 210 -19.40 -20.96 -0.52
C GLN A 210 -19.43 -19.68 -1.34
N GLU A 211 -19.53 -18.51 -0.70
CA GLU A 211 -19.51 -17.22 -1.40
C GLU A 211 -18.24 -17.06 -2.25
N ARG A 212 -17.07 -17.29 -1.63
CA ARG A 212 -15.79 -17.25 -2.35
C ARG A 212 -15.73 -18.27 -3.48
N SER A 213 -16.23 -19.48 -3.27
CA SER A 213 -16.28 -20.53 -4.31
C SER A 213 -17.18 -20.12 -5.48
N GLN A 214 -18.28 -19.41 -5.23
CA GLN A 214 -19.14 -18.88 -6.29
C GLN A 214 -18.45 -17.79 -7.12
N GLU A 215 -17.70 -16.90 -6.46
CA GLU A 215 -16.88 -15.89 -7.15
C GLU A 215 -15.78 -16.55 -7.98
N ASP A 216 -15.03 -17.46 -7.38
CA ASP A 216 -13.99 -18.24 -8.06
C ASP A 216 -14.57 -19.04 -9.24
N MET A 217 -15.78 -19.59 -9.09
CA MET A 217 -16.47 -20.32 -10.16
C MET A 217 -16.77 -19.43 -11.35
N LYS A 218 -17.21 -18.18 -11.15
CA LYS A 218 -17.43 -17.22 -12.25
C LYS A 218 -16.13 -16.93 -13.00
N ILE A 219 -15.03 -16.70 -12.28
CA ILE A 219 -13.71 -16.46 -12.86
C ILE A 219 -13.23 -17.70 -13.65
N ILE A 220 -13.43 -18.90 -13.10
CA ILE A 220 -13.08 -20.16 -13.76
C ILE A 220 -13.91 -20.37 -15.03
N GLU A 221 -15.21 -20.10 -15.00
CA GLU A 221 -16.10 -20.20 -16.16
C GLU A 221 -15.69 -19.25 -17.28
N GLU A 222 -15.36 -18.00 -16.94
CA GLU A 222 -14.89 -17.00 -17.90
C GLU A 222 -13.57 -17.45 -18.55
N LYS A 223 -12.55 -17.79 -17.75
CA LYS A 223 -11.26 -18.31 -18.26
C LYS A 223 -11.44 -19.58 -19.10
N ARG A 224 -12.37 -20.45 -18.72
CA ARG A 224 -12.68 -21.67 -19.47
C ARG A 224 -13.35 -21.35 -20.80
N LYS A 225 -14.25 -20.37 -20.84
CA LYS A 225 -14.91 -19.91 -22.05
C LYS A 225 -13.91 -19.29 -23.02
N GLU A 226 -13.01 -18.44 -22.55
CA GLU A 226 -11.91 -17.88 -23.35
C GLU A 226 -11.05 -19.00 -23.95
N HIS A 227 -10.67 -19.99 -23.14
CA HIS A 227 -9.92 -21.15 -23.60
C HIS A 227 -10.69 -21.97 -24.64
N GLN A 228 -12.00 -22.18 -24.44
CA GLN A 228 -12.87 -22.89 -25.38
C GLN A 228 -13.02 -22.12 -26.71
N GLU A 229 -13.19 -20.80 -26.67
CA GLU A 229 -13.27 -19.94 -27.85
C GLU A 229 -11.96 -19.94 -28.63
N ALA A 230 -10.82 -19.82 -27.93
CA ALA A 230 -9.51 -19.94 -28.56
C ALA A 230 -9.33 -21.30 -29.24
N HIS A 231 -9.73 -22.37 -28.55
CA HIS A 231 -9.69 -23.73 -29.09
C HIS A 231 -10.67 -23.94 -30.26
N TRP A 232 -11.85 -23.31 -30.22
CA TRP A 232 -12.84 -23.29 -31.29
C TRP A 232 -12.31 -22.56 -32.54
N LYS A 233 -11.79 -21.33 -32.38
CA LYS A 233 -11.14 -20.57 -33.46
C LYS A 233 -9.99 -21.35 -34.08
N ALA A 234 -9.16 -21.98 -33.24
CA ALA A 234 -8.08 -22.87 -33.67
C ALA A 234 -8.55 -24.21 -34.24
N ARG A 235 -9.84 -24.56 -34.13
CA ARG A 235 -10.46 -25.71 -34.82
C ARG A 235 -11.00 -25.30 -36.18
N GLU A 236 -11.76 -24.22 -36.25
CA GLU A 236 -12.30 -23.68 -37.51
C GLU A 236 -11.21 -23.31 -38.49
N LYS A 237 -10.08 -22.73 -38.03
CA LYS A 237 -8.93 -22.39 -38.87
C LYS A 237 -8.39 -23.58 -39.68
N TYR A 238 -8.58 -24.83 -39.22
CA TYR A 238 -8.15 -26.04 -39.95
C TYR A 238 -9.33 -26.96 -40.29
N GLY A 239 -10.52 -26.40 -40.52
CA GLY A 239 -11.72 -27.16 -40.86
C GLY A 239 -11.58 -28.00 -42.14
N ASN A 240 -12.13 -29.23 -42.11
CA ASN A 240 -12.18 -30.26 -43.18
C ASN A 240 -10.89 -31.03 -43.53
N VAL A 241 -9.83 -30.94 -42.71
CA VAL A 241 -8.57 -31.64 -42.96
C VAL A 241 -8.46 -32.91 -42.09
N GLN A 242 -7.98 -34.03 -42.64
CA GLN A 242 -7.79 -35.27 -41.89
C GLN A 242 -6.80 -35.04 -40.74
N TRP A 243 -6.98 -35.71 -39.58
CA TRP A 243 -6.22 -35.42 -38.36
C TRP A 243 -4.69 -35.41 -38.55
N LYS A 244 -4.15 -36.23 -39.47
CA LYS A 244 -2.71 -36.28 -39.82
C LYS A 244 -2.24 -35.00 -40.49
N GLU A 245 -3.00 -34.49 -41.45
CA GLU A 245 -2.68 -33.29 -42.22
C GLU A 245 -2.91 -32.03 -41.37
N ARG A 246 -3.92 -32.03 -40.48
CA ARG A 246 -4.06 -31.02 -39.43
C ARG A 246 -2.87 -30.99 -38.47
N SER A 247 -2.37 -32.16 -38.07
CA SER A 247 -1.17 -32.27 -37.22
C SER A 247 0.07 -31.72 -37.93
N TYR A 248 0.21 -32.00 -39.23
CA TYR A 248 1.29 -31.47 -40.06
C TYR A 248 1.22 -29.95 -40.25
N LEU A 249 0.03 -29.37 -40.45
CA LEU A 249 -0.17 -27.92 -40.52
C LEU A 249 0.12 -27.23 -39.18
N LYS A 250 -0.30 -27.84 -38.05
CA LYS A 250 0.08 -27.37 -36.71
C LYS A 250 1.59 -27.46 -36.47
N TYR A 251 2.24 -28.51 -36.98
CA TYR A 251 3.71 -28.64 -36.91
C TYR A 251 4.41 -27.57 -37.75
N LEU A 252 3.90 -27.21 -38.92
CA LEU A 252 4.41 -26.11 -39.74
C LEU A 252 4.21 -24.75 -39.07
N GLU A 253 3.05 -24.47 -38.47
CA GLU A 253 2.81 -23.23 -37.72
C GLU A 253 3.57 -23.18 -36.39
N GLY A 254 3.77 -24.32 -35.74
CA GLY A 254 4.57 -24.45 -34.52
C GLY A 254 6.08 -24.50 -34.77
N LYS A 255 6.52 -24.51 -36.04
CA LYS A 255 7.94 -24.49 -36.44
C LYS A 255 8.52 -23.09 -36.20
N GLY A 256 8.66 -22.74 -34.92
CA GLY A 256 9.06 -21.41 -34.44
C GLY A 256 8.49 -21.06 -33.07
N GLN A 257 7.54 -21.83 -32.52
CA GLN A 257 7.02 -21.62 -31.17
C GLN A 257 7.80 -22.46 -30.16
N THR A 258 8.65 -21.79 -29.39
CA THR A 258 9.31 -22.34 -28.22
C THR A 258 8.29 -22.52 -27.10
N PHE A 259 7.97 -23.76 -26.73
CA PHE A 259 7.30 -24.02 -25.46
C PHE A 259 8.31 -23.80 -24.34
N LEU A 260 8.30 -22.61 -23.74
CA LEU A 260 9.01 -22.38 -22.50
C LEU A 260 8.32 -23.21 -21.42
N ARG A 261 9.02 -24.19 -20.84
CA ARG A 261 8.64 -24.68 -19.51
C ARG A 261 8.63 -23.46 -18.59
N PRO A 262 7.60 -23.28 -17.75
CA PRO A 262 7.72 -22.37 -16.63
C PRO A 262 8.94 -22.85 -15.84
N LYS A 263 10.05 -22.10 -15.88
CA LYS A 263 11.08 -22.29 -14.87
C LYS A 263 10.40 -21.91 -13.55
N GLU A 264 10.53 -22.72 -12.50
CA GLU A 264 10.09 -22.30 -11.14
C GLU A 264 10.71 -20.96 -10.73
N LYS A 265 11.83 -20.60 -11.36
CA LYS A 265 12.40 -19.25 -11.37
C LYS A 265 11.97 -18.52 -12.63
N THR A 266 10.80 -17.90 -12.60
CA THR A 266 10.45 -16.83 -13.54
C THR A 266 11.57 -15.78 -13.45
N GLU A 267 12.11 -15.38 -14.60
CA GLU A 267 13.17 -14.36 -14.66
C GLU A 267 12.69 -13.08 -13.97
N ARG A 268 13.57 -12.50 -13.15
CA ARG A 268 13.34 -11.44 -12.15
C ARG A 268 13.10 -10.06 -12.77
N ASP A 269 12.49 -10.01 -13.95
CA ASP A 269 12.29 -8.78 -14.72
C ASP A 269 11.00 -8.04 -14.36
N SER A 270 10.13 -8.63 -13.53
CA SER A 270 9.02 -7.89 -12.93
C SER A 270 9.50 -7.23 -11.63
N ASN A 271 9.40 -5.91 -11.58
CA ASN A 271 9.66 -5.12 -10.37
C ASN A 271 8.55 -5.44 -9.36
N VAL A 272 8.58 -6.60 -8.71
CA VAL A 272 7.63 -6.95 -7.66
C VAL A 272 8.28 -6.64 -6.32
N LEU A 273 7.53 -6.05 -5.40
CA LEU A 273 7.87 -5.89 -3.99
C LEU A 273 6.91 -6.74 -3.15
N PRO A 274 7.32 -7.96 -2.77
CA PRO A 274 6.54 -8.77 -1.85
C PRO A 274 6.74 -8.30 -0.41
N VAL A 275 5.66 -8.15 0.33
CA VAL A 275 5.63 -7.56 1.67
C VAL A 275 4.92 -8.48 2.66
N ILE A 276 5.48 -8.55 3.87
CA ILE A 276 4.83 -9.14 5.04
C ILE A 276 4.64 -8.06 6.10
N ILE A 277 3.45 -7.99 6.69
CA ILE A 277 3.10 -6.96 7.69
C ILE A 277 2.76 -7.60 9.02
N LYS A 278 3.43 -7.15 10.08
CA LYS A 278 3.17 -7.58 11.45
C LYS A 278 2.88 -6.37 12.32
N GLY A 279 1.65 -6.27 12.84
CA GLY A 279 1.24 -5.20 13.75
C GLY A 279 1.02 -5.70 15.16
N ASP A 280 0.99 -4.79 16.13
CA ASP A 280 0.73 -5.08 17.53
C ASP A 280 -0.74 -5.41 17.81
N VAL A 281 -1.64 -4.65 17.18
CA VAL A 281 -3.11 -4.78 17.28
C VAL A 281 -3.72 -4.91 15.87
N ASP A 282 -4.93 -5.47 15.78
CA ASP A 282 -5.65 -5.68 14.53
C ASP A 282 -5.94 -4.37 13.79
N GLY A 283 -6.36 -3.32 14.49
CA GLY A 283 -6.63 -2.03 13.86
C GLY A 283 -5.42 -1.39 13.20
N SER A 284 -4.22 -1.53 13.79
CA SER A 284 -2.98 -1.02 13.19
C SER A 284 -2.67 -1.75 11.88
N VAL A 285 -2.88 -3.06 11.84
CA VAL A 285 -2.68 -3.85 10.61
C VAL A 285 -3.67 -3.40 9.55
N GLU A 286 -4.95 -3.33 9.88
CA GLU A 286 -6.01 -2.86 8.96
C GLU A 286 -5.70 -1.48 8.38
N ALA A 287 -5.24 -0.53 9.20
CA ALA A 287 -4.87 0.80 8.74
C ALA A 287 -3.73 0.76 7.71
N ILE A 288 -2.70 -0.06 7.93
CA ILE A 288 -1.60 -0.23 6.97
C ILE A 288 -2.08 -0.93 5.69
N LEU A 289 -2.97 -1.92 5.82
CA LEU A 289 -3.55 -2.60 4.66
C LEU A 289 -4.37 -1.65 3.79
N ASN A 290 -5.18 -0.79 4.39
CA ASN A 290 -5.94 0.23 3.67
C ASN A 290 -5.03 1.22 2.95
N ILE A 291 -3.88 1.58 3.56
CA ILE A 291 -2.86 2.40 2.88
C ILE A 291 -2.30 1.66 1.67
N ILE A 292 -1.97 0.38 1.81
CA ILE A 292 -1.45 -0.42 0.68
C ILE A 292 -2.49 -0.58 -0.44
N ASP A 293 -3.78 -0.64 -0.10
CA ASP A 293 -4.87 -0.69 -1.08
C ASP A 293 -4.99 0.61 -1.90
N THR A 294 -4.47 1.75 -1.41
CA THR A 294 -4.39 3.00 -2.20
C THR A 294 -3.34 2.96 -3.30
N TYR A 295 -2.52 1.91 -3.37
CA TYR A 295 -1.44 1.80 -4.34
C TYR A 295 -1.95 1.73 -5.79
N ASP A 296 -1.55 2.71 -6.60
CA ASP A 296 -2.03 2.89 -7.98
C ASP A 296 -0.92 2.73 -9.05
N ALA A 297 0.33 2.54 -8.62
CA ALA A 297 1.50 2.49 -9.50
C ALA A 297 1.92 1.05 -9.91
N SER A 298 0.98 0.13 -10.11
CA SER A 298 1.29 -1.28 -10.45
C SER A 298 2.07 -1.48 -11.76
N HIS A 299 2.04 -0.48 -12.66
CA HIS A 299 2.81 -0.47 -13.90
C HIS A 299 4.31 -0.16 -13.70
N GLU A 300 4.66 0.45 -12.57
CA GLU A 300 6.02 0.79 -12.17
C GLU A 300 6.67 -0.36 -11.38
N CYS A 301 5.97 -0.80 -10.33
CA CYS A 301 6.35 -1.87 -9.44
C CYS A 301 5.07 -2.54 -8.92
N GLU A 302 4.98 -3.87 -8.88
CA GLU A 302 3.84 -4.56 -8.28
C GLU A 302 4.06 -4.68 -6.77
N LEU A 303 3.15 -4.15 -5.95
CA LEU A 303 3.18 -4.31 -4.50
C LEU A 303 2.34 -5.53 -4.11
N GLU A 304 2.98 -6.60 -3.67
CA GLU A 304 2.31 -7.85 -3.32
C GLU A 304 2.30 -8.10 -1.81
N LEU A 305 1.12 -8.14 -1.20
CA LEU A 305 0.98 -8.55 0.19
C LEU A 305 0.95 -10.08 0.29
N ILE A 306 2.02 -10.68 0.79
CA ILE A 306 2.11 -12.13 0.97
C ILE A 306 1.34 -12.57 2.22
N HIS A 307 1.57 -11.85 3.32
CA HIS A 307 1.03 -12.22 4.63
C HIS A 307 0.90 -10.99 5.50
N PHE A 308 -0.18 -10.93 6.27
CA PHE A 308 -0.36 -9.96 7.33
C PHE A 308 -0.80 -10.68 8.60
N GLY A 309 -0.49 -10.13 9.76
CA GLY A 309 -1.07 -10.64 10.99
C GLY A 309 -0.61 -9.93 12.26
N VAL A 310 -1.33 -10.17 13.34
CA VAL A 310 -1.10 -9.52 14.63
C VAL A 310 -0.03 -10.26 15.45
N GLY A 311 0.74 -9.52 16.25
CA GLY A 311 1.81 -10.00 17.13
C GLY A 311 3.21 -9.95 16.52
N ASP A 312 4.19 -10.26 17.36
CA ASP A 312 5.62 -10.23 17.03
C ASP A 312 6.02 -11.08 15.82
N ILE A 313 7.17 -10.73 15.23
CA ILE A 313 7.71 -11.42 14.05
C ILE A 313 8.16 -12.83 14.44
N THR A 314 7.66 -13.82 13.71
CA THR A 314 7.90 -15.25 13.94
C THR A 314 8.87 -15.84 12.92
N ALA A 315 9.34 -17.07 13.18
CA ALA A 315 10.17 -17.80 12.22
C ALA A 315 9.42 -18.13 10.91
N ASN A 316 8.09 -18.28 10.97
CA ASN A 316 7.28 -18.53 9.78
C ASN A 316 7.30 -17.32 8.83
N ASP A 317 7.18 -16.11 9.39
CA ASP A 317 7.25 -14.86 8.62
C ASP A 317 8.60 -14.74 7.89
N VAL A 318 9.71 -15.08 8.56
CA VAL A 318 11.05 -15.09 7.94
C VAL A 318 11.16 -16.13 6.82
N ASN A 319 10.59 -17.33 6.99
CA ASN A 319 10.62 -18.36 5.96
C ASN A 319 9.79 -17.97 4.73
N LEU A 320 8.62 -17.37 4.94
CA LEU A 320 7.79 -16.85 3.86
C LEU A 320 8.52 -15.73 3.11
N ALA A 321 9.08 -14.75 3.82
CA ALA A 321 9.83 -13.67 3.20
C ALA A 321 11.05 -14.18 2.42
N GLU A 322 11.76 -15.19 2.93
CA GLU A 322 12.88 -15.82 2.21
C GLU A 322 12.41 -16.45 0.88
N THR A 323 11.28 -17.18 0.92
CA THR A 323 10.74 -17.89 -0.25
C THR A 323 10.36 -16.94 -1.38
N PHE A 324 9.80 -15.77 -1.03
CA PHE A 324 9.32 -14.78 -1.99
C PHE A 324 10.27 -13.59 -2.17
N TYR A 325 11.46 -13.59 -1.57
CA TYR A 325 12.38 -12.43 -1.56
C TYR A 325 11.71 -11.12 -1.07
N GLY A 326 10.82 -11.29 -0.09
CA GLY A 326 10.02 -10.22 0.48
C GLY A 326 10.72 -9.47 1.62
N VAL A 327 10.10 -8.35 2.00
CA VAL A 327 10.53 -7.52 3.14
C VAL A 327 9.49 -7.62 4.25
N ILE A 328 9.94 -7.74 5.49
CA ILE A 328 9.05 -7.79 6.66
C ILE A 328 8.98 -6.41 7.30
N TYR A 329 7.79 -5.82 7.35
CA TYR A 329 7.51 -4.59 8.07
C TYR A 329 6.78 -4.91 9.37
N GLY A 330 7.39 -4.53 10.50
CA GLY A 330 6.80 -4.63 11.83
C GLY A 330 6.34 -3.26 12.33
N PHE A 331 5.10 -3.14 12.78
CA PHE A 331 4.54 -1.94 13.40
C PHE A 331 4.28 -2.17 14.89
N ASN A 332 4.99 -1.45 15.75
CA ASN A 332 4.94 -1.56 17.22
C ASN A 332 5.14 -2.99 17.77
N VAL A 333 5.82 -3.84 17.00
CA VAL A 333 6.15 -5.23 17.34
C VAL A 333 7.65 -5.41 17.55
N ASN A 334 8.03 -6.57 18.09
CA ASN A 334 9.41 -6.95 18.32
C ASN A 334 9.86 -8.11 17.42
N ALA A 335 11.17 -8.19 17.19
CA ALA A 335 11.84 -9.32 16.57
C ALA A 335 12.98 -9.76 17.48
N GLY A 336 12.81 -10.91 18.15
CA GLY A 336 13.82 -11.43 19.07
C GLY A 336 15.16 -11.74 18.37
N ASN A 337 16.26 -11.77 19.13
CA ASN A 337 17.61 -11.98 18.59
C ASN A 337 17.75 -13.24 17.72
N VAL A 338 17.07 -14.33 18.09
CA VAL A 338 17.06 -15.58 17.31
C VAL A 338 16.44 -15.37 15.92
N ILE A 339 15.35 -14.59 15.85
CA ILE A 339 14.66 -14.27 14.60
C ILE A 339 15.51 -13.36 13.73
N GLN A 340 16.15 -12.34 14.32
CA GLN A 340 17.06 -11.45 13.58
C GLN A 340 18.27 -12.20 13.02
N GLN A 341 18.89 -13.09 13.79
CA GLN A 341 20.00 -13.91 13.31
C GLN A 341 19.56 -14.87 12.19
N SER A 342 18.37 -15.44 12.29
CA SER A 342 17.79 -16.28 11.23
C SER A 342 17.56 -15.47 9.96
N ALA A 343 16.95 -14.29 10.06
CA ALA A 343 16.72 -13.39 8.94
C ALA A 343 18.03 -12.94 8.27
N ALA A 344 19.06 -12.59 9.07
CA ALA A 344 20.39 -12.25 8.55
C ALA A 344 21.04 -13.41 7.79
N LYS A 345 20.92 -14.65 8.29
CA LYS A 345 21.42 -15.86 7.59
C LYS A 345 20.70 -16.10 6.27
N LYS A 346 19.41 -15.79 6.21
CA LYS A 346 18.53 -15.99 5.05
C LYS A 346 18.49 -14.80 4.09
N GLY A 347 19.18 -13.70 4.42
CA GLY A 347 19.16 -12.46 3.62
C GLY A 347 17.81 -11.73 3.63
N VAL A 348 16.97 -11.96 4.63
CA VAL A 348 15.66 -11.30 4.78
C VAL A 348 15.82 -10.00 5.55
N LYS A 349 15.28 -8.90 5.01
CA LYS A 349 15.25 -7.60 5.69
C LYS A 349 14.05 -7.52 6.64
N ILE A 350 14.29 -7.19 7.90
CA ILE A 350 13.27 -6.88 8.90
C ILE A 350 13.36 -5.39 9.23
N LYS A 351 12.27 -4.64 9.01
CA LYS A 351 12.16 -3.20 9.26
C LYS A 351 11.09 -2.97 10.33
N LEU A 352 11.49 -2.40 11.47
CA LEU A 352 10.59 -2.18 12.62
C LEU A 352 10.31 -0.69 12.79
N HIS A 353 9.03 -0.34 12.88
CA HIS A 353 8.55 1.02 12.95
C HIS A 353 7.60 1.20 14.14
N LYS A 354 7.60 2.39 14.74
CA LYS A 354 6.64 2.80 15.78
C LYS A 354 5.68 3.88 15.30
N ILE A 355 5.98 4.49 14.15
CA ILE A 355 5.25 5.61 13.57
C ILE A 355 4.84 5.19 12.17
N ILE A 356 3.55 5.30 11.84
CA ILE A 356 2.98 4.73 10.62
C ILE A 356 3.51 5.44 9.37
N TYR A 357 3.70 6.75 9.44
CA TYR A 357 4.27 7.57 8.34
C TYR A 357 5.68 7.09 7.95
N HIS A 358 6.55 6.83 8.92
CA HIS A 358 7.90 6.33 8.64
C HIS A 358 7.89 4.94 8.00
N LEU A 359 6.91 4.09 8.35
CA LEU A 359 6.75 2.78 7.69
C LEU A 359 6.39 2.96 6.21
N VAL A 360 5.49 3.90 5.91
CA VAL A 360 5.04 4.17 4.55
C VAL A 360 6.11 4.84 3.71
N GLU A 361 6.86 5.79 4.28
CA GLU A 361 8.04 6.39 3.65
C GLU A 361 9.10 5.33 3.28
N ASP A 362 9.36 4.38 4.19
CA ASP A 362 10.30 3.28 3.97
C ASP A 362 9.77 2.27 2.92
N LEU A 363 8.45 2.10 2.84
CA LEU A 363 7.80 1.32 1.78
C LEU A 363 7.97 2.02 0.41
N GLN A 364 7.73 3.33 0.32
CA GLN A 364 7.97 4.13 -0.87
C GLN A 364 9.45 4.09 -1.29
N GLU A 365 10.37 4.11 -0.33
CA GLU A 365 11.81 3.98 -0.59
C GLU A 365 12.15 2.60 -1.16
N GLU A 366 11.60 1.51 -0.61
CA GLU A 366 11.85 0.17 -1.12
C GLU A 366 11.24 -0.06 -2.51
N LEU A 367 10.05 0.50 -2.79
CA LEU A 367 9.47 0.54 -4.14
C LEU A 367 10.38 1.30 -5.10
N SER A 368 10.83 2.49 -4.69
CA SER A 368 11.70 3.34 -5.51
C SER A 368 13.06 2.68 -5.80
N ASN A 369 13.60 1.93 -4.85
CA ASN A 369 14.85 1.19 -5.01
C ASN A 369 14.73 0.01 -5.99
N ARG A 370 13.52 -0.50 -6.23
CA ARG A 370 13.25 -1.56 -7.21
C ARG A 370 12.86 -1.02 -8.59
N LEU A 371 12.60 0.28 -8.73
CA LEU A 371 12.34 0.91 -10.02
C LEU A 371 13.57 0.86 -10.95
N PRO A 372 13.37 0.71 -12.27
CA PRO A 372 14.42 0.89 -13.24
C PRO A 372 14.90 2.35 -13.18
N ARG A 373 16.22 2.53 -13.24
CA ARG A 373 16.80 3.87 -13.24
C ARG A 373 16.40 4.60 -14.51
N ALA A 374 15.84 5.80 -14.36
CA ALA A 374 15.53 6.65 -15.49
C ALA A 374 16.84 7.11 -16.15
N VAL A 375 16.92 6.96 -17.47
CA VAL A 375 18.08 7.37 -18.28
C VAL A 375 17.81 8.77 -18.81
N GLU A 376 18.60 9.74 -18.37
CA GLU A 376 18.55 11.12 -18.89
C GLU A 376 19.75 11.36 -19.82
N GLU A 377 19.46 11.77 -21.06
CA GLU A 377 20.49 12.10 -22.05
C GLU A 377 20.94 13.55 -21.85
N HIS A 378 22.20 13.75 -21.41
CA HIS A 378 22.80 15.08 -21.34
C HIS A 378 23.71 15.33 -22.54
N PRO A 379 23.47 16.38 -23.34
CA PRO A 379 24.32 16.69 -24.48
C PRO A 379 25.71 17.15 -24.01
N VAL A 380 26.75 16.52 -24.53
CA VAL A 380 28.17 16.85 -24.27
C VAL A 380 28.74 17.71 -25.38
N GLY A 381 28.33 17.47 -26.63
CA GLY A 381 28.75 18.25 -27.78
C GLY A 381 27.96 17.97 -29.05
N GLU A 382 28.05 18.89 -29.99
CA GLU A 382 27.34 18.87 -31.26
C GLU A 382 28.33 19.20 -32.38
N ALA A 383 28.29 18.39 -33.45
CA ALA A 383 29.13 18.57 -34.62
C ALA A 383 28.32 18.41 -35.91
N SER A 384 28.62 19.21 -36.92
CA SER A 384 27.99 19.11 -38.24
C SER A 384 28.88 18.39 -39.24
N ILE A 385 28.31 17.49 -40.02
CA ILE A 385 29.01 16.79 -41.11
C ILE A 385 29.20 17.74 -42.29
N LEU A 386 30.46 17.95 -42.69
CA LEU A 386 30.85 18.82 -43.81
C LEU A 386 31.17 18.03 -45.07
N ALA A 387 31.82 16.88 -44.92
CA ALA A 387 32.26 16.05 -46.04
C ALA A 387 32.24 14.56 -45.63
N ILE A 388 32.14 13.68 -46.63
CA ILE A 388 32.12 12.23 -46.41
C ILE A 388 33.27 11.64 -47.20
N PHE A 389 34.02 10.76 -46.56
CA PHE A 389 35.17 10.08 -47.12
C PHE A 389 34.94 8.58 -47.11
N SER A 390 35.59 7.87 -48.02
CA SER A 390 35.67 6.40 -47.98
C SER A 390 37.13 6.02 -47.83
N VAL A 391 37.50 5.57 -46.64
CA VAL A 391 38.88 5.18 -46.32
C VAL A 391 38.99 3.66 -46.41
N THR A 392 40.00 3.16 -47.11
CA THR A 392 40.28 1.72 -47.15
C THR A 392 41.17 1.35 -45.96
N GLU A 393 40.59 0.75 -44.93
CA GLU A 393 41.34 0.17 -43.82
C GLU A 393 41.41 -1.36 -44.03
N GLY A 394 42.61 -1.86 -44.38
CA GLY A 394 42.84 -3.26 -44.74
C GLY A 394 42.13 -3.64 -46.05
N LYS A 395 41.15 -4.55 -45.99
CA LYS A 395 40.35 -5.03 -47.15
C LYS A 395 38.94 -4.43 -47.19
N LYS A 396 38.56 -3.60 -46.21
CA LYS A 396 37.22 -3.01 -46.10
C LYS A 396 37.25 -1.52 -46.43
N LYS A 397 36.20 -1.02 -47.09
CA LYS A 397 35.96 0.41 -47.27
C LYS A 397 35.09 0.90 -46.11
N VAL A 398 35.63 1.77 -45.27
CA VAL A 398 34.94 2.34 -44.12
C VAL A 398 34.47 3.76 -44.48
N PRO A 399 33.17 4.07 -44.35
CA PRO A 399 32.68 5.43 -44.49
C PRO A 399 33.13 6.27 -43.29
N VAL A 400 33.72 7.44 -43.56
CA VAL A 400 34.19 8.38 -42.54
C VAL A 400 33.53 9.73 -42.75
N ALA A 401 32.80 10.21 -41.74
CA ALA A 401 32.20 11.52 -41.74
C ALA A 401 33.22 12.57 -41.24
N GLY A 402 33.61 13.50 -42.11
CA GLY A 402 34.37 14.68 -41.76
C GLY A 402 33.45 15.74 -41.16
N CYS A 403 33.62 15.98 -39.86
CA CYS A 403 32.73 16.82 -39.06
C CYS A 403 33.50 17.98 -38.44
N ARG A 404 32.79 19.07 -38.14
CA ARG A 404 33.32 20.18 -37.34
C ARG A 404 32.48 20.35 -36.07
N VAL A 405 33.15 20.39 -34.92
CA VAL A 405 32.48 20.56 -33.62
C VAL A 405 32.00 22.00 -33.48
N GLN A 406 30.68 22.19 -33.37
CA GLN A 406 30.06 23.50 -33.27
C GLN A 406 29.91 23.96 -31.82
N LYS A 407 29.53 23.04 -30.92
CA LYS A 407 29.30 23.32 -29.50
C LYS A 407 29.81 22.17 -28.65
N GLY A 408 30.36 22.48 -27.48
CA GLY A 408 30.86 21.47 -26.54
C GLY A 408 32.05 20.67 -27.09
N GLN A 409 32.11 19.39 -26.74
CA GLN A 409 33.19 18.49 -27.15
C GLN A 409 32.68 17.10 -27.53
N LEU A 410 33.39 16.40 -28.41
CA LEU A 410 33.12 15.01 -28.74
C LEU A 410 34.13 14.12 -28.02
N GLU A 411 33.64 13.14 -27.26
CA GLU A 411 34.48 12.17 -26.56
C GLU A 411 34.22 10.76 -27.08
N LYS A 412 35.26 10.04 -27.52
CA LYS A 412 35.13 8.73 -28.18
C LYS A 412 34.35 7.69 -27.37
N GLN A 413 34.44 7.77 -26.04
CA GLN A 413 33.86 6.83 -25.08
C GLN A 413 32.39 7.10 -24.72
N LYS A 414 31.80 8.19 -25.22
CA LYS A 414 30.40 8.57 -24.95
C LYS A 414 29.48 8.04 -26.06
N ASN A 415 28.16 8.15 -25.83
CA ASN A 415 27.16 7.74 -26.82
C ASN A 415 26.96 8.84 -27.86
N PHE A 416 26.67 8.43 -29.10
CA PHE A 416 26.46 9.35 -30.21
C PHE A 416 25.11 9.08 -30.85
N LYS A 417 24.46 10.15 -31.32
CA LYS A 417 23.28 10.06 -32.15
C LYS A 417 23.42 10.91 -33.40
N LEU A 418 23.01 10.35 -34.54
CA LEU A 418 22.98 11.03 -35.83
C LEU A 418 21.58 11.62 -36.03
N ILE A 419 21.50 12.90 -36.33
CA ILE A 419 20.26 13.65 -36.53
C ILE A 419 20.24 14.24 -37.94
N ARG A 420 19.16 13.95 -38.68
CA ARG A 420 18.92 14.47 -40.02
C ARG A 420 17.55 15.13 -40.05
N ASN A 421 17.50 16.41 -40.40
CA ASN A 421 16.26 17.21 -40.44
C ASN A 421 15.41 17.10 -39.16
N GLY A 422 16.07 17.01 -37.99
CA GLY A 422 15.41 16.85 -36.69
C GLY A 422 15.06 15.41 -36.28
N HIS A 423 15.22 14.42 -37.16
CA HIS A 423 14.97 13.02 -36.84
C HIS A 423 16.25 12.28 -36.45
N VAL A 424 16.19 11.46 -35.39
CA VAL A 424 17.29 10.59 -34.98
C VAL A 424 17.35 9.39 -35.94
N ILE A 425 18.42 9.30 -36.72
CA ILE A 425 18.65 8.24 -37.71
C ILE A 425 19.41 7.07 -37.10
N TRP A 426 20.28 7.35 -36.13
CA TRP A 426 21.10 6.33 -35.48
C TRP A 426 21.44 6.72 -34.04
N LYS A 427 21.65 5.71 -33.19
CA LYS A 427 22.22 5.80 -31.85
C LYS A 427 23.23 4.67 -31.65
N GLY A 428 24.40 4.98 -31.11
CA GLY A 428 25.40 3.96 -30.79
C GLY A 428 26.76 4.55 -30.41
N LEU A 429 27.78 3.71 -30.50
CA LEU A 429 29.17 4.08 -30.20
C LEU A 429 29.96 4.30 -31.48
N LEU A 430 31.03 5.10 -31.39
CA LEU A 430 31.95 5.26 -32.52
C LEU A 430 32.95 4.11 -32.57
N THR A 431 33.26 3.66 -33.78
CA THR A 431 34.40 2.75 -34.02
C THR A 431 35.72 3.52 -33.95
N SER A 432 35.79 4.68 -34.61
CA SER A 432 37.00 5.52 -34.62
C SER A 432 36.65 7.00 -34.59
N LEU A 433 37.51 7.74 -33.89
CA LEU A 433 37.51 9.20 -33.78
C LEU A 433 38.94 9.68 -34.06
N LYS A 434 39.16 10.27 -35.22
CA LYS A 434 40.49 10.72 -35.67
C LYS A 434 40.49 12.22 -35.94
N HIS A 435 41.56 12.90 -35.57
CA HIS A 435 41.84 14.26 -36.01
C HIS A 435 43.08 14.21 -36.92
N HIS A 436 42.92 14.62 -38.18
CA HIS A 436 43.92 14.40 -39.23
C HIS A 436 44.32 12.92 -39.37
N LYS A 437 45.49 12.52 -38.86
CA LYS A 437 45.99 11.13 -38.90
C LYS A 437 46.05 10.47 -37.52
N ASP A 438 45.77 11.21 -36.47
CA ASP A 438 45.95 10.77 -35.09
C ASP A 438 44.60 10.34 -34.50
N ASP A 439 44.55 9.16 -33.87
CA ASP A 439 43.41 8.75 -33.05
C ASP A 439 43.39 9.61 -31.77
N ILE A 440 42.28 10.30 -31.55
CA ILE A 440 42.12 11.23 -30.43
C ILE A 440 40.89 10.85 -29.60
N SER A 441 41.01 10.99 -28.28
CA SER A 441 39.92 10.66 -27.36
C SER A 441 38.89 11.78 -27.22
N ILE A 442 39.32 13.04 -27.39
CA ILE A 442 38.49 14.24 -27.16
C ILE A 442 38.75 15.27 -28.26
N VAL A 443 37.68 15.76 -28.90
CA VAL A 443 37.73 16.83 -29.91
C VAL A 443 36.97 18.04 -29.38
N LYS A 444 37.64 19.19 -29.28
CA LYS A 444 37.08 20.43 -28.73
C LYS A 444 36.34 21.25 -29.79
N THR A 445 35.58 22.24 -29.34
CA THR A 445 34.85 23.18 -30.20
C THR A 445 35.76 23.83 -31.24
N GLY A 446 35.30 23.90 -32.49
CA GLY A 446 36.03 24.51 -33.61
C GLY A 446 37.05 23.58 -34.30
N MET A 447 37.33 22.40 -33.74
CA MET A 447 38.21 21.41 -34.38
C MET A 447 37.44 20.53 -35.37
N ASP A 448 38.14 20.12 -36.43
CA ASP A 448 37.65 19.15 -37.42
C ASP A 448 37.95 17.72 -36.95
N CYS A 449 37.08 16.76 -37.22
CA CYS A 449 37.33 15.36 -36.87
C CYS A 449 36.70 14.40 -37.90
N GLY A 450 37.35 13.27 -38.10
CA GLY A 450 36.81 12.12 -38.83
C GLY A 450 36.14 11.15 -37.86
N LEU A 451 34.89 10.79 -38.16
CA LEU A 451 34.07 9.86 -37.38
C LEU A 451 33.74 8.62 -38.22
N SER A 452 33.90 7.42 -37.67
CA SER A 452 33.33 6.20 -38.23
C SER A 452 32.42 5.52 -37.21
N LEU A 453 31.23 5.09 -37.66
CA LEU A 453 30.25 4.40 -36.83
C LEU A 453 30.59 2.90 -36.75
N ASP A 454 30.00 2.22 -35.78
CA ASP A 454 30.01 0.75 -35.64
C ASP A 454 29.10 0.03 -36.65
N GLU A 455 28.12 0.75 -37.19
CA GLU A 455 27.10 0.17 -38.06
C GLU A 455 27.30 0.57 -39.54
N GLU A 456 27.56 -0.44 -40.39
CA GLU A 456 27.89 -0.27 -41.82
C GLU A 456 26.68 0.18 -42.67
N ASN A 457 25.45 0.06 -42.17
CA ASN A 457 24.22 0.33 -42.93
C ASN A 457 23.79 1.81 -42.93
N ILE A 458 24.54 2.69 -42.26
CA ILE A 458 24.16 4.09 -42.10
C ILE A 458 24.89 4.94 -43.12
N GLU A 459 24.11 5.60 -43.97
CA GLU A 459 24.64 6.58 -44.90
C GLU A 459 24.72 7.95 -44.23
N PHE A 460 25.90 8.55 -44.21
CA PHE A 460 26.08 9.96 -43.86
C PHE A 460 25.61 10.86 -45.01
N LYS A 461 25.09 12.05 -44.68
CA LYS A 461 24.82 13.13 -45.64
C LYS A 461 25.45 14.42 -45.16
N VAL A 462 25.89 15.24 -46.12
CA VAL A 462 26.39 16.59 -45.82
C VAL A 462 25.25 17.42 -45.23
N GLY A 463 25.51 18.08 -44.11
CA GLY A 463 24.50 18.83 -43.36
C GLY A 463 23.82 18.04 -42.23
N ASP A 464 24.11 16.74 -42.07
CA ASP A 464 23.68 16.01 -40.88
C ASP A 464 24.38 16.54 -39.62
N ILE A 465 23.73 16.35 -38.47
CA ILE A 465 24.22 16.75 -37.15
C ILE A 465 24.50 15.50 -36.33
N ILE A 466 25.68 15.43 -35.72
CA ILE A 466 26.06 14.39 -34.76
C ILE A 466 26.07 15.01 -33.37
N VAL A 467 25.31 14.42 -32.46
CA VAL A 467 25.25 14.82 -31.06
C VAL A 467 25.94 13.75 -30.22
N CYS A 468 26.98 14.16 -29.50
CA CYS A 468 27.61 13.40 -28.42
C CYS A 468 26.83 13.64 -27.13
N TYR A 469 26.40 12.58 -26.47
CA TYR A 469 25.65 12.67 -25.23
C TYR A 469 26.15 11.66 -24.19
N GLU A 470 25.95 12.00 -22.93
CA GLU A 470 26.20 11.14 -21.79
C GLU A 470 24.86 10.73 -21.19
N GLU A 471 24.72 9.44 -20.90
CA GLU A 471 23.59 8.91 -20.15
C GLU A 471 23.90 9.04 -18.66
N LYS A 472 23.08 9.83 -17.95
CA LYS A 472 23.10 9.86 -16.49
C LYS A 472 21.89 9.08 -15.98
N TYR A 473 22.17 8.14 -15.08
CA TYR A 473 21.14 7.37 -14.42
C TYR A 473 20.61 8.16 -13.22
N ARG A 474 19.33 8.51 -13.24
CA ARG A 474 18.62 9.08 -12.11
C ARG A 474 17.80 7.98 -11.43
N GLN A 475 17.85 7.92 -10.10
CA GLN A 475 16.92 7.09 -9.35
C GLN A 475 15.51 7.67 -9.53
N ALA A 476 14.62 6.85 -10.08
CA ALA A 476 13.21 7.17 -10.11
C ALA A 476 12.66 7.06 -8.68
N LYS A 477 11.70 7.92 -8.34
CA LYS A 477 10.86 7.75 -7.16
C LYS A 477 9.53 7.17 -7.62
N THR A 478 8.90 6.41 -6.75
CA THR A 478 7.54 5.93 -7.00
C THR A 478 6.60 7.10 -7.24
N SER A 479 5.69 6.95 -8.20
CA SER A 479 4.61 7.93 -8.42
C SER A 479 3.49 7.83 -7.39
N TRP A 480 3.46 6.75 -6.59
CA TRP A 480 2.44 6.54 -5.58
C TRP A 480 2.51 7.58 -4.45
N ASP A 481 1.41 8.32 -4.31
CA ASP A 481 1.13 9.22 -3.19
C ASP A 481 -0.05 8.65 -2.40
N PRO A 482 0.14 8.25 -1.13
CA PRO A 482 -0.90 7.58 -0.36
C PRO A 482 -2.01 8.52 0.14
N GLY A 483 -1.91 9.84 -0.08
CA GLY A 483 -3.02 10.78 0.05
C GLY A 483 -3.50 11.10 1.49
N PHE A 484 -2.71 10.75 2.51
CA PHE A 484 -3.02 10.97 3.92
C PHE A 484 -2.08 11.92 4.65
#